data_AF-A0A924J7M8-F1
#
_entry.id   AF-A0A924J7M8-F1
#
_cell.length_a   1.000
_cell.length_b   1.000
_cell.length_c   1.000
_cell.angle_alpha   90.00
_cell.angle_beta   90.00
_cell.angle_gamma   90.00
#
_symmetry.space_group_name_H-M   'P 1'
#
loop_
_entity.id
_entity.type
_entity.pdbx_description
1 polymer ?
#
loop_
_entity_poly.entity_id
_entity_poly.type
_entity_poly.pdbx_seq_one_letter_code
_entity_poly.pdbx_strand_id
1 'polypeptide(L)' 'MYFESREEAGIKLAILLFEKYRYENCAVVSLSDGGVIVGEQIASALHSVLTMLLVE' A
#
# COMPACT_ATOMS: atom_id res chain seq x y z
N MET A 1 6.19 -4.51 14.99
CA MET A 1 5.03 -3.68 15.40
C MET A 1 3.80 -4.55 15.42
N TYR A 2 2.89 -4.33 16.37
CA TYR A 2 1.57 -4.96 16.37
C TYR A 2 0.57 -3.93 15.83
N PHE A 3 -0.33 -4.38 14.95
CA PHE A 3 -1.39 -3.57 14.37
C PHE A 3 -2.72 -4.25 14.67
N GLU A 4 -3.77 -3.46 14.85
CA GLU A 4 -5.12 -3.95 15.11
C GLU A 4 -5.70 -4.65 13.88
N SER A 5 -5.43 -4.10 12.68
CA SER A 5 -5.85 -4.69 11.42
C SER A 5 -4.86 -4.37 10.29
N ARG A 6 -5.07 -5.00 9.12
CA ARG A 6 -4.27 -4.74 7.92
C ARG A 6 -4.55 -3.36 7.35
N GLU A 7 -5.78 -2.89 7.46
CA GLU A 7 -6.21 -1.54 7.10
C GLU A 7 -5.48 -0.52 7.97
N GLU A 8 -5.44 -0.71 9.29
CA GLU A 8 -4.73 0.19 10.20
C GLU A 8 -3.22 0.23 9.88
N ALA A 9 -2.62 -0.93 9.64
CA ALA A 9 -1.22 -1.02 9.21
C ALA A 9 -0.97 -0.28 7.89
N GLY A 10 -1.87 -0.43 6.92
CA GLY A 10 -1.81 0.22 5.61
C GLY A 10 -1.92 1.74 5.71
N ILE A 11 -2.85 2.27 6.50
CA ILE A 11 -3.01 3.71 6.72
C ILE A 11 -1.73 4.30 7.35
N LYS A 12 -1.21 3.65 8.41
CA LYS A 12 0.03 4.10 9.06
C LYS A 12 1.21 4.09 8.10
N LEU A 13 1.33 3.06 7.25
CA LEU A 13 2.37 2.98 6.25
C LEU A 13 2.19 4.02 5.13
N ALA A 14 0.96 4.26 4.69
CA ALA A 14 0.63 5.24 3.66
C ALA A 14 1.05 6.66 4.07
N ILE A 15 0.83 7.05 5.32
CA ILE A 15 1.26 8.36 5.86
C ILE A 15 2.78 8.53 5.73
N LEU A 16 3.56 7.49 6.06
CA LEU A 16 5.01 7.53 5.96
C LEU A 16 5.50 7.61 4.51
N LEU A 17 4.81 6.94 3.59
CA LEU A 17 5.15 6.91 2.17
C LEU A 17 4.69 8.17 1.43
N PHE A 18 3.60 8.79 1.86
CA PHE A 18 3.03 9.99 1.22
C PHE A 18 4.05 11.12 1.13
N GLU A 19 4.70 11.46 2.25
CA GLU A 19 5.70 12.53 2.28
C GLU A 19 6.85 12.30 1.29
N LYS A 20 7.21 11.03 1.05
CA LYS A 20 8.32 10.67 0.19
C LYS A 20 7.93 10.54 -1.29
N TYR A 21 6.73 10.06 -1.58
CA TYR A 21 6.37 9.58 -2.92
C TYR A 21 5.18 10.32 -3.57
N ARG A 22 4.55 11.30 -2.89
CA ARG A 22 3.36 12.01 -3.41
C ARG A 22 3.53 12.71 -4.76
N TYR A 23 4.77 12.94 -5.21
CA TYR A 23 5.06 13.59 -6.50
C TYR A 23 5.69 12.64 -7.51
N GLU A 24 5.86 11.37 -7.14
CA GLU A 24 6.49 10.36 -7.98
C GLU A 24 5.42 9.52 -8.68
N ASN A 25 5.70 9.10 -9.92
CA ASN A 25 4.86 8.14 -10.60
C ASN A 25 5.12 6.73 -10.04
N CYS A 26 4.25 6.29 -9.14
CA CYS A 26 4.40 5.03 -8.41
C CYS A 26 3.42 3.95 -8.89
N ALA A 27 3.74 2.69 -8.61
CA ALA A 27 2.80 1.58 -8.62
C ALA A 27 2.97 0.78 -7.33
N VAL A 28 1.87 0.40 -6.70
CA VAL A 28 1.88 -0.48 -5.53
C VAL A 28 1.67 -1.92 -6.00
N VAL A 29 2.59 -2.80 -5.61
CA VAL A 29 2.55 -4.22 -5.97
C VAL A 29 2.45 -5.05 -4.69
N SER A 30 1.31 -5.71 -4.52
CA SER A 30 1.02 -6.56 -3.35
C SER A 30 1.41 -8.01 -3.62
N LEU A 31 1.98 -8.68 -2.61
CA LEU A 31 2.49 -10.07 -2.76
C LEU A 31 1.48 -11.16 -2.37
N SER A 32 0.33 -10.78 -1.80
CA SER A 32 -0.70 -11.71 -1.31
C SER A 32 -2.03 -10.98 -1.13
N ASP A 33 -3.12 -11.73 -0.94
CA ASP A 33 -4.45 -11.16 -0.64
C ASP A 33 -4.42 -10.24 0.58
N GLY A 34 -3.76 -10.66 1.65
CA GLY A 34 -3.59 -9.82 2.84
C GLY A 34 -2.74 -8.57 2.56
N GLY A 35 -1.76 -8.68 1.66
CA GLY A 35 -0.97 -7.55 1.19
C GLY A 35 -1.76 -6.57 0.30
N VAL A 36 -2.82 -7.02 -0.37
CA VAL A 36 -3.70 -6.15 -1.16
C VAL A 36 -4.44 -5.18 -0.26
N ILE A 37 -4.95 -5.62 0.90
CA ILE A 37 -5.65 -4.76 1.87
C ILE A 37 -4.74 -3.62 2.35
N VAL A 38 -3.47 -3.94 2.66
CA VAL A 38 -2.46 -2.94 3.04
C VAL A 38 -2.13 -2.02 1.86
N GLY A 39 -1.93 -2.61 0.68
CA GLY A 39 -1.55 -1.92 -0.54
C GLY A 39 -2.61 -0.95 -1.05
N GLU A 40 -3.90 -1.25 -0.87
CA GLU A 40 -5.03 -0.38 -1.20
C GLU A 40 -4.94 0.96 -0.47
N GLN A 41 -4.64 0.93 0.84
CA GLN A 41 -4.51 2.16 1.63
C GLN A 41 -3.38 3.05 1.10
N ILE A 42 -2.27 2.44 0.68
CA ILE A 42 -1.09 3.15 0.13
C ILE A 42 -1.40 3.70 -1.26
N ALA A 43 -1.96 2.89 -2.15
CA ALA A 43 -2.27 3.27 -3.52
C ALA A 43 -3.29 4.41 -3.56
N SER A 44 -4.32 4.34 -2.70
CA SER A 44 -5.31 5.40 -2.54
C SER A 44 -4.67 6.72 -2.09
N ALA A 45 -3.82 6.69 -1.06
CA ALA A 45 -3.14 7.88 -0.56
C ALA A 45 -2.18 8.51 -1.58
N LEU A 46 -1.50 7.69 -2.39
CA LEU A 46 -0.55 8.14 -3.40
C LEU A 46 -1.18 8.43 -4.78
N HIS A 47 -2.50 8.25 -4.94
CA HIS A 47 -3.18 8.28 -6.24
C HIS A 47 -2.49 7.41 -7.29
N SER A 48 -2.10 6.19 -6.90
CA SER A 48 -1.33 5.27 -7.74
C SER A 48 -2.11 4.01 -8.08
N VAL A 49 -1.62 3.25 -9.05
CA VAL A 49 -2.21 1.95 -9.43
C VAL A 49 -1.81 0.88 -8.42
N LEU A 50 -2.74 -0.03 -8.12
CA LEU A 50 -2.52 -1.21 -7.30
C LEU A 50 -2.63 -2.47 -8.16
N THR A 51 -1.70 -3.41 -7.98
CA THR A 51 -1.79 -4.75 -8.57
C THR A 51 -1.26 -5.81 -7.60
N MET A 52 -1.69 -7.07 -7.77
CA MET A 52 -1.11 -8.20 -7.06
C MET A 52 -0.10 -8.90 -7.96
N LEU A 53 1.07 -9.23 -7.41
CA LEU A 53 2.09 -10.00 -8.10
C LEU A 53 1.62 -11.46 -8.21
N LEU A 54 1.35 -11.88 -9.45
CA LEU A 54 1.12 -13.29 -9.78
C LEU A 54 2.46 -13.89 -10.23
N VAL A 55 2.89 -14.98 -9.58
CA VAL A 55 4.10 -15.73 -9.96
C VAL A 55 3.69 -17.17 -10.20
N GLU A 56 4.17 -17.76 -11.30
CA GLU A 56 4.01 -19.18 -11.66
C GLU A 56 5.06 -20.07 -11.00
#